data_AF-A0A2Z5Y1F8-F1
#
_entry.id   AF-A0A2Z5Y1F8-F1
#
_cell.length_a   1.000
_cell.length_b   1.000
_cell.length_c   1.000
_cell.angle_alpha   90.00
_cell.angle_beta   90.00
_cell.angle_gamma   90.00
#
_symmetry.space_group_name_H-M   'P 1'
#
loop_
_entity.id
_entity.type
_entity.pdbx_description
1 polymer ?
#
loop_
_entity_poly.entity_id
_entity_poly.type
_entity_poly.pdbx_seq_one_letter_code
_entity_poly.pdbx_strand_id
1 'polypeptide(L)'
;MTDIVQLKEDGKSKYLKTHVNAIDGVNGELVSTQGDTKIIGKKDFEHLTINGRSPQTGSYQKVLKMADIDSDNVKSMITESTFQFNRVGDITTVSGRIITNKGFGSNSYVLYQVPYGYRTIRANGNTSTPLMVSSWGTAPVNAFSHYSWENERLVVWVSEARTYYFTGVWSSAGTNFPDE
;
A
#
# COMPACT_ATOMS: atom_id res chain seq x y z
N MET A 1 -28.26 -54.77 10.17
CA MET A 1 -28.84 -53.49 10.65
C MET A 1 -27.82 -52.96 11.63
N THR A 2 -27.13 -51.87 11.31
CA THR A 2 -25.97 -51.40 12.10
C THR A 2 -26.46 -50.39 13.13
N ASP A 3 -26.33 -50.72 14.42
CA ASP A 3 -26.76 -49.84 15.50
C ASP A 3 -25.89 -48.58 15.57
N ILE A 4 -26.51 -47.42 15.41
CA ILE A 4 -25.89 -46.12 15.65
C ILE A 4 -26.00 -45.85 17.15
N VAL A 5 -24.92 -46.09 17.89
CA VAL A 5 -24.84 -45.79 19.32
C VAL A 5 -24.52 -44.30 19.50
N GLN A 6 -25.49 -43.52 20.00
CA GLN A 6 -25.23 -42.14 20.47
C GLN A 6 -24.58 -42.19 21.86
N LEU A 7 -23.36 -41.65 21.99
CA LEU A 7 -22.69 -41.52 23.28
C LEU A 7 -23.37 -40.41 24.12
N LYS A 8 -23.89 -40.79 25.29
CA LYS A 8 -24.38 -39.88 26.32
C LYS A 8 -23.44 -39.95 27.52
N GLU A 9 -23.02 -38.79 28.02
CA GLU A 9 -22.28 -38.64 29.28
C GLU A 9 -23.15 -37.72 30.15
N ASP A 10 -23.50 -38.15 31.36
CA ASP A 10 -24.42 -37.46 32.27
C ASP A 10 -25.79 -37.07 31.67
N GLY A 11 -26.35 -37.94 30.82
CA GLY A 11 -27.71 -37.78 30.30
C GLY A 11 -27.88 -36.71 29.22
N LYS A 12 -26.82 -36.02 28.81
CA LYS A 12 -26.85 -35.05 27.69
C LYS A 12 -26.35 -35.70 26.41
N SER A 13 -27.07 -35.47 25.30
CA SER A 13 -26.64 -35.90 23.98
C SER A 13 -25.32 -35.20 23.62
N LYS A 14 -24.23 -35.97 23.52
CA LYS A 14 -22.99 -35.48 22.94
C LYS A 14 -23.22 -35.45 21.44
N TYR A 15 -23.37 -34.26 20.86
CA TYR A 15 -23.34 -34.12 19.41
C TYR A 15 -22.08 -34.82 18.92
N LEU A 16 -22.25 -35.72 17.93
CA LEU A 16 -21.14 -36.21 17.11
C LEU A 16 -20.37 -34.96 16.70
N LYS A 17 -19.25 -34.69 17.36
CA LYS A 17 -18.27 -33.77 16.83
C LYS A 17 -17.96 -34.37 15.46
N THR A 18 -18.27 -33.64 14.40
CA THR A 18 -17.61 -33.83 13.13
C THR A 18 -16.13 -33.56 13.40
N HIS A 19 -15.45 -34.59 13.87
CA HIS A 19 -14.00 -34.64 13.89
C HIS A 19 -13.60 -34.51 12.44
N VAL A 20 -13.07 -33.35 12.07
CA VAL A 20 -11.93 -33.40 11.18
C VAL A 20 -10.83 -34.02 12.03
N ASN A 21 -10.69 -35.34 11.91
CA ASN A 21 -9.50 -36.08 12.34
C ASN A 21 -8.30 -35.48 11.62
N ALA A 22 -7.68 -34.44 12.17
CA ALA A 22 -6.45 -33.93 11.58
C ALA A 22 -5.26 -33.90 12.52
N ILE A 23 -5.37 -33.67 13.84
CA ILE A 23 -4.14 -33.64 14.64
C ILE A 23 -4.35 -34.05 16.11
N ASP A 24 -4.07 -35.33 16.40
CA ASP A 24 -3.66 -35.75 17.75
C ASP A 24 -2.27 -35.16 18.05
N GLY A 25 -2.08 -34.55 19.21
CA GLY A 25 -0.77 -34.08 19.69
C GLY A 25 -0.46 -32.58 19.55
N VAL A 26 -1.42 -31.74 19.12
CA VAL A 26 -1.23 -30.28 19.10
C VAL A 26 -1.71 -29.67 20.40
N ASN A 27 -0.78 -29.34 21.30
CA ASN A 27 -1.02 -28.43 22.41
C ASN A 27 -1.21 -27.00 21.82
N GLY A 28 -2.46 -26.54 21.70
CA GLY A 28 -2.78 -25.18 21.26
C GLY A 28 -4.28 -24.89 21.16
N GLU A 29 -4.63 -23.60 21.14
CA GLU A 29 -6.01 -23.15 20.90
C GLU A 29 -6.40 -23.39 19.43
N LEU A 30 -7.56 -24.03 19.22
CA LEU A 30 -8.12 -24.27 17.90
C LEU A 30 -8.78 -23.00 17.36
N VAL A 31 -8.64 -22.75 16.06
CA VAL A 31 -9.33 -21.66 15.36
C VAL A 31 -10.78 -22.06 15.08
N SER A 32 -11.74 -21.22 15.47
CA SER A 32 -13.18 -21.43 15.24
C SER A 32 -13.59 -21.04 13.81
N THR A 33 -14.64 -21.67 13.29
CA THR A 33 -15.30 -21.28 12.02
C THR A 33 -16.33 -20.16 12.19
N GLN A 34 -16.61 -19.74 13.43
CA GLN A 34 -17.59 -18.72 13.78
C GLN A 34 -17.04 -17.78 14.84
N GLY A 35 -17.44 -16.50 14.76
CA GLY A 35 -17.04 -15.45 15.68
C GLY A 35 -15.63 -14.92 15.44
N ASP A 36 -15.35 -13.76 16.02
CA ASP A 36 -14.06 -13.09 15.88
C ASP A 36 -13.01 -13.79 16.75
N THR A 37 -11.90 -14.23 16.15
CA THR A 37 -10.79 -14.89 16.86
C THR A 37 -9.46 -14.28 16.43
N LYS A 38 -8.56 -13.99 17.38
CA LYS A 38 -7.20 -13.53 17.09
C LYS A 38 -6.31 -14.73 16.78
N ILE A 39 -5.62 -14.72 15.64
CA ILE A 39 -4.70 -15.79 15.20
C ILE A 39 -3.29 -15.21 15.11
N ILE A 40 -2.32 -15.83 15.79
CA ILE A 40 -0.92 -15.37 15.80
C ILE A 40 0.04 -16.44 15.25
N GLY A 41 1.21 -15.99 14.75
CA GLY A 41 2.27 -16.81 14.18
C GLY A 41 2.15 -17.04 12.66
N LYS A 42 3.21 -17.55 12.04
CA LYS A 42 3.25 -17.88 10.60
C LYS A 42 2.22 -18.98 10.29
N LYS A 43 1.41 -18.78 9.25
CA LYS A 43 0.46 -19.76 8.72
C LYS A 43 0.74 -19.96 7.23
N ASP A 44 1.00 -21.20 6.84
CA ASP A 44 1.20 -21.57 5.45
C ASP A 44 -0.09 -22.25 4.95
N PHE A 45 -0.65 -21.77 3.84
CA PHE A 45 -1.89 -22.30 3.25
C PHE A 45 -1.59 -22.79 1.82
N GLU A 46 -2.02 -24.00 1.48
CA GLU A 46 -1.94 -24.49 0.09
C GLU A 46 -2.92 -23.74 -0.83
N HIS A 47 -4.14 -23.47 -0.32
CA HIS A 47 -5.16 -22.67 -0.98
C HIS A 47 -5.89 -21.81 0.05
N LEU A 48 -6.06 -20.52 -0.25
CA LEU A 48 -6.80 -19.58 0.60
C LEU A 48 -7.67 -18.67 -0.26
N THR A 49 -8.95 -18.56 0.10
CA THR A 49 -9.87 -17.56 -0.45
C THR A 49 -10.61 -16.88 0.69
N ILE A 50 -10.87 -15.59 0.55
CA ILE A 50 -11.67 -14.80 1.48
C ILE A 50 -12.89 -14.33 0.69
N ASN A 51 -14.08 -14.80 1.05
CA ASN A 51 -15.33 -14.54 0.33
C ASN A 51 -15.22 -14.81 -1.19
N GLY A 52 -14.57 -15.92 -1.56
CA GLY A 52 -14.38 -16.32 -2.97
C GLY A 52 -13.37 -15.47 -3.76
N ARG A 53 -12.62 -14.59 -3.09
CA ARG A 53 -11.56 -13.77 -3.70
C ARG A 53 -10.19 -14.19 -3.19
N SER A 54 -9.17 -14.05 -4.03
CA SER A 54 -7.78 -14.21 -3.61
C SER A 54 -7.45 -13.15 -2.54
N PRO A 55 -6.82 -13.52 -1.43
CA PRO A 55 -6.34 -12.57 -0.43
C PRO A 55 -5.46 -11.51 -1.10
N GLN A 56 -5.71 -10.25 -0.80
CA GLN A 56 -4.82 -9.15 -1.18
C GLN A 56 -3.93 -8.84 0.03
N THR A 57 -2.62 -8.77 -0.17
CA THR A 57 -1.66 -8.48 0.90
C THR A 57 -1.74 -7.00 1.29
N GLY A 58 -2.70 -6.65 2.16
CA GLY A 58 -2.85 -5.31 2.73
C GLY A 58 -3.27 -4.22 1.73
N SER A 59 -3.98 -3.21 2.23
CA SER A 59 -4.27 -1.97 1.51
C SER A 59 -3.88 -0.81 2.41
N TYR A 60 -2.86 -0.05 2.02
CA TYR A 60 -2.29 1.02 2.85
C TYR A 60 -2.37 2.36 2.14
N GLN A 61 -2.72 3.40 2.88
CA GLN A 61 -2.79 4.78 2.37
C GLN A 61 -1.92 5.72 3.20
N LYS A 62 -1.12 6.55 2.52
CA LYS A 62 -0.39 7.66 3.15
C LYS A 62 -0.65 8.93 2.36
N VAL A 63 -1.02 9.99 3.07
CA VAL A 63 -1.18 11.33 2.50
C VAL A 63 -0.05 12.21 3.00
N LEU A 64 0.62 12.90 2.08
CA LEU A 64 1.58 13.97 2.34
C LEU A 64 0.98 15.30 1.92
N LYS A 65 1.21 16.33 2.71
CA LYS A 65 0.70 17.69 2.52
C LYS A 65 1.84 18.68 2.45
N MET A 66 1.50 19.94 2.19
CA MET A 66 2.44 21.08 2.16
C MET A 66 3.46 21.10 3.32
N ALA A 67 3.06 20.73 4.53
CA ALA A 67 3.95 20.70 5.71
C ALA A 67 5.06 19.65 5.60
N ASP A 68 4.83 18.56 4.86
CA ASP A 68 5.74 17.43 4.70
C ASP A 68 6.79 17.67 3.59
N ILE A 69 6.74 18.82 2.89
CA ILE A 69 7.69 19.11 1.81
C ILE A 69 9.12 19.20 2.36
N ASP A 70 10.06 18.52 1.70
CA ASP A 70 11.45 18.36 2.17
C ASP A 70 12.29 19.66 2.14
N SER A 71 11.92 20.67 1.34
CA SER A 71 12.73 21.88 1.13
C SER A 71 11.94 23.18 1.30
N ASP A 72 12.43 24.08 2.16
CA ASP A 72 11.79 25.38 2.35
C ASP A 72 11.88 26.29 1.11
N ASN A 73 12.92 26.11 0.29
CA ASN A 73 13.07 26.84 -0.97
C ASN A 73 11.89 26.56 -1.92
N VAL A 74 11.50 25.28 -2.06
CA VAL A 74 10.36 24.92 -2.94
C VAL A 74 9.02 25.27 -2.30
N LYS A 75 8.89 25.23 -0.96
CA LYS A 75 7.66 25.66 -0.27
C LYS A 75 7.28 27.10 -0.61
N SER A 76 8.24 28.01 -0.75
CA SER A 76 7.96 29.41 -1.12
C SER A 76 7.31 29.59 -2.50
N MET A 77 7.43 28.58 -3.38
CA MET A 77 6.95 28.59 -4.76
C MET A 77 5.63 27.83 -4.95
N ILE A 78 5.17 27.17 -3.89
CA ILE A 78 3.99 26.31 -3.88
C ILE A 78 3.00 26.90 -2.88
N THR A 79 1.76 27.12 -3.34
CA THR A 79 0.67 27.58 -2.46
C THR A 79 -0.02 26.40 -1.80
N GLU A 80 -0.11 25.26 -2.50
CA GLU A 80 -0.72 24.04 -1.98
C GLU A 80 -0.03 22.80 -2.56
N SER A 81 0.15 21.76 -1.75
CA SER A 81 0.54 20.45 -2.21
C SER A 81 -0.17 19.36 -1.41
N THR A 82 -0.67 18.35 -2.12
CA THR A 82 -1.21 17.12 -1.53
C THR A 82 -0.88 15.93 -2.43
N PHE A 83 -0.29 14.88 -1.86
CA PHE A 83 0.02 13.63 -2.53
C PHE A 83 -0.50 12.45 -1.71
N GLN A 84 -1.11 11.47 -2.37
CA GLN A 84 -1.60 10.24 -1.78
C GLN A 84 -0.85 9.05 -2.41
N PHE A 85 -0.29 8.22 -1.54
CA PHE A 85 0.26 6.93 -1.90
C PHE A 85 -0.73 5.85 -1.47
N ASN A 86 -1.13 5.00 -2.42
CA ASN A 86 -1.93 3.82 -2.14
C ASN A 86 -1.13 2.59 -2.52
N ARG A 87 -1.00 1.65 -1.59
CA ARG A 87 -0.33 0.38 -1.82
C ARG A 87 -1.30 -0.76 -1.63
N VAL A 88 -1.38 -1.63 -2.65
CA VAL A 88 -2.13 -2.89 -2.60
C VAL A 88 -1.16 -4.01 -3.01
N GLY A 89 -0.86 -4.91 -2.07
CA GLY A 89 0.19 -5.91 -2.28
C GLY A 89 1.53 -5.25 -2.60
N ASP A 90 2.09 -5.58 -3.75
CA ASP A 90 3.39 -5.06 -4.21
C ASP A 90 3.26 -3.87 -5.17
N ILE A 91 2.06 -3.35 -5.40
CA ILE A 91 1.86 -2.21 -6.30
C ILE A 91 1.59 -0.97 -5.48
N THR A 92 2.44 0.04 -5.67
CA THR A 92 2.18 1.40 -5.17
C THR A 92 1.73 2.27 -6.32
N THR A 93 0.64 2.99 -6.08
CA THR A 93 0.20 4.12 -6.91
C THR A 93 0.42 5.40 -6.13
N VAL A 94 0.83 6.44 -6.83
CA VAL A 94 0.86 7.80 -6.29
C VAL A 94 -0.04 8.67 -7.15
N SER A 95 -0.84 9.51 -6.50
CA SER A 95 -1.58 10.58 -7.16
C SER A 95 -1.46 11.84 -6.33
N GLY A 96 -1.35 12.99 -6.97
CA GLY A 96 -1.17 14.24 -6.24
C GLY A 96 -1.37 15.47 -7.08
N ARG A 97 -1.33 16.60 -6.39
CA ARG A 97 -1.46 17.93 -6.97
C ARG A 97 -0.49 18.89 -6.31
N ILE A 98 0.05 19.82 -7.09
CA ILE A 98 0.64 21.05 -6.57
C ILE A 98 -0.05 22.25 -7.23
N ILE A 99 -0.20 23.33 -6.48
CA ILE A 99 -0.60 24.64 -6.98
C ILE A 99 0.60 25.56 -6.76
N THR A 100 1.17 26.10 -7.83
CA THR A 100 2.33 26.98 -7.77
C THR A 100 1.97 28.44 -7.97
N ASN A 101 2.70 29.33 -7.28
CA ASN A 101 2.59 30.79 -7.48
C ASN A 101 3.62 31.32 -8.50
N LYS A 102 4.62 30.50 -8.87
CA LYS A 102 5.60 30.75 -9.92
C LYS A 102 6.24 29.44 -10.41
N GLY A 103 6.90 29.48 -11.57
CA GLY A 103 7.70 28.38 -12.09
C GLY A 103 9.01 28.16 -11.32
N PHE A 104 9.63 27.00 -11.52
CA PHE A 104 10.86 26.59 -10.81
C PHE A 104 12.15 27.01 -11.51
N GLY A 105 12.06 27.79 -12.60
CA GLY A 105 13.20 28.23 -13.39
C GLY A 105 13.89 27.05 -14.08
N SER A 106 15.21 26.94 -13.97
CA SER A 106 15.99 25.85 -14.57
C SER A 106 16.23 24.65 -13.64
N ASN A 107 15.72 24.70 -12.39
CA ASN A 107 16.06 23.72 -11.35
C ASN A 107 14.87 22.83 -11.02
N SER A 108 15.07 21.51 -11.01
CA SER A 108 14.13 20.58 -10.38
C SER A 108 14.31 20.58 -8.86
N TYR A 109 13.24 20.25 -8.14
CA TYR A 109 13.24 20.21 -6.68
C TYR A 109 12.73 18.87 -6.16
N VAL A 110 13.30 18.44 -5.04
CA VAL A 110 12.72 17.36 -4.23
C VAL A 110 11.48 17.92 -3.55
N LEU A 111 10.35 17.27 -3.79
CA LEU A 111 9.08 17.62 -3.16
C LEU A 111 8.89 16.84 -1.86
N TYR A 112 9.03 15.52 -1.91
CA TYR A 112 8.81 14.64 -0.77
C TYR A 112 9.80 13.47 -0.76
N GLN A 113 10.20 13.05 0.44
CA GLN A 113 10.72 11.72 0.68
C GLN A 113 9.58 10.69 0.54
N VAL A 114 9.78 9.64 -0.27
CA VAL A 114 8.80 8.55 -0.38
C VAL A 114 8.79 7.76 0.93
N PRO A 115 7.62 7.56 1.58
CA PRO A 115 7.55 6.84 2.85
C PRO A 115 7.99 5.38 2.68
N TYR A 116 8.65 4.81 3.70
CA TYR A 116 9.36 3.53 3.62
C TYR A 116 8.52 2.39 3.00
N GLY A 117 7.29 2.23 3.47
CA GLY A 117 6.38 1.17 3.01
C GLY A 117 5.90 1.30 1.55
N TYR A 118 6.27 2.37 0.85
CA TYR A 118 5.86 2.67 -0.53
C TYR A 118 7.05 2.70 -1.50
N ARG A 119 8.25 2.35 -1.04
CA ARG A 119 9.48 2.41 -1.86
C ARG A 119 9.61 1.20 -2.78
N THR A 120 10.24 1.41 -3.95
CA THR A 120 10.45 0.36 -4.95
C THR A 120 11.53 -0.66 -4.53
N ILE A 121 11.52 -1.82 -5.17
CA ILE A 121 12.66 -2.75 -5.17
C ILE A 121 13.67 -2.20 -6.18
N ARG A 122 14.93 -2.01 -5.77
CA ARG A 122 16.00 -1.62 -6.71
C ARG A 122 16.10 -2.69 -7.81
N ALA A 123 15.64 -2.37 -9.01
CA ALA A 123 15.92 -3.18 -10.19
C ALA A 123 17.24 -2.71 -10.80
N ASN A 124 18.19 -3.63 -10.98
CA ASN A 124 19.50 -3.33 -11.56
C ASN A 124 19.32 -2.60 -12.91
N GLY A 125 19.83 -1.37 -13.00
CA GLY A 125 19.88 -0.58 -14.25
C GLY A 125 18.87 0.59 -14.35
N ASN A 126 17.76 0.57 -13.60
CA ASN A 126 16.82 1.69 -13.58
C ASN A 126 17.04 2.55 -12.33
N THR A 127 17.03 3.87 -12.50
CA THR A 127 17.28 4.84 -11.41
C THR A 127 16.06 5.67 -11.04
N SER A 128 14.98 5.58 -11.81
CA SER A 128 13.74 6.34 -11.57
C SER A 128 12.49 5.76 -12.24
N THR A 129 11.32 6.15 -11.73
CA THR A 129 10.02 5.96 -12.37
C THR A 129 9.47 7.33 -12.78
N PRO A 130 9.20 7.59 -14.07
CA PRO A 130 8.55 8.83 -14.48
C PRO A 130 7.11 8.90 -13.95
N LEU A 131 6.69 10.09 -13.54
CA LEU A 131 5.29 10.37 -13.22
C LEU A 131 4.68 11.11 -14.41
N MET A 132 3.45 10.75 -14.76
CA MET A 132 2.66 11.53 -15.70
C MET A 132 2.28 12.85 -15.04
N VAL A 133 2.50 13.95 -15.77
CA VAL A 133 2.13 15.29 -15.32
C VAL A 133 1.08 15.87 -16.25
N SER A 134 -0.01 16.36 -15.69
CA SER A 134 -1.05 17.07 -16.43
C SER A 134 -1.40 18.37 -15.73
N SER A 135 -2.02 19.30 -16.45
CA SER A 135 -2.56 20.53 -15.88
C SER A 135 -3.77 20.96 -16.70
N TRP A 136 -4.74 21.59 -16.04
CA TRP A 136 -5.90 22.16 -16.72
C TRP A 136 -5.52 23.51 -17.35
N GLY A 137 -5.82 23.72 -18.62
CA GLY A 137 -5.60 24.98 -19.34
C GLY A 137 -5.25 24.79 -20.82
N THR A 138 -5.09 25.90 -21.54
CA THR A 138 -4.97 25.94 -23.02
C THR A 138 -3.53 25.81 -23.53
N ALA A 139 -2.53 26.06 -22.69
CA ALA A 139 -1.12 25.90 -23.04
C ALA A 139 -0.62 24.48 -22.71
N PRO A 140 0.30 23.92 -23.54
CA PRO A 140 0.95 22.63 -23.27
C PRO A 140 1.58 22.59 -21.89
N VAL A 141 1.56 21.42 -21.27
CA VAL A 141 2.20 21.21 -19.97
C VAL A 141 3.70 21.12 -20.18
N ASN A 142 4.44 22.13 -19.75
CA ASN A 142 5.90 22.07 -19.67
C ASN A 142 6.31 21.79 -18.22
N ALA A 143 6.30 20.52 -17.87
CA ALA A 143 6.64 20.03 -16.54
C ALA A 143 7.23 18.63 -16.62
N PHE A 144 7.97 18.25 -15.59
CA PHE A 144 8.54 16.93 -15.47
C PHE A 144 8.47 16.47 -14.02
N SER A 145 8.22 15.18 -13.82
CA SER A 145 8.28 14.57 -12.50
C SER A 145 8.72 13.12 -12.59
N HIS A 146 9.47 12.68 -11.58
CA HIS A 146 9.82 11.28 -11.41
C HIS A 146 9.99 10.95 -9.92
N TYR A 147 9.86 9.67 -9.62
CA TYR A 147 10.34 9.07 -8.40
C TYR A 147 11.78 8.62 -8.60
N SER A 148 12.74 9.22 -7.90
CA SER A 148 14.15 8.81 -7.87
C SER A 148 14.30 7.62 -6.92
N TRP A 149 14.75 6.48 -7.45
CA TRP A 149 14.88 5.24 -6.66
C TRP A 149 16.09 5.25 -5.75
N GLU A 150 17.18 5.87 -6.21
CA GLU A 150 18.44 5.96 -5.46
C GLU A 150 18.27 6.76 -4.18
N ASN A 151 17.60 7.91 -4.29
CA ASN A 151 17.39 8.84 -3.18
C ASN A 151 16.03 8.66 -2.51
N GLU A 152 15.18 7.80 -3.08
CA GLU A 152 13.84 7.49 -2.62
C GLU A 152 12.94 8.74 -2.52
N ARG A 153 13.05 9.65 -3.50
CA ARG A 153 12.44 11.00 -3.47
C ARG A 153 11.55 11.25 -4.68
N LEU A 154 10.44 11.97 -4.46
CA LEU A 154 9.66 12.58 -5.53
C LEU A 154 10.32 13.87 -5.96
N VAL A 155 10.68 13.96 -7.24
CA VAL A 155 11.33 15.12 -7.83
C VAL A 155 10.37 15.74 -8.86
N VAL A 156 10.26 17.06 -8.83
CA VAL A 156 9.34 17.83 -9.66
C VAL A 156 10.02 19.05 -10.25
N TRP A 157 9.70 19.35 -11.50
CA TRP A 157 9.98 20.60 -12.17
C TRP A 157 8.73 21.10 -12.88
N VAL A 158 8.45 22.40 -12.78
CA VAL A 158 7.34 23.06 -13.48
C VAL A 158 7.79 24.41 -14.03
N SER A 159 7.28 24.79 -15.21
CA SER A 159 7.71 26.00 -15.90
C SER A 159 7.07 27.29 -15.40
N GLU A 160 5.87 27.22 -14.81
CA GLU A 160 5.03 28.41 -14.57
C GLU A 160 4.12 28.26 -13.33
N ALA A 161 3.43 29.34 -13.00
CA ALA A 161 2.40 29.35 -11.96
C ALA A 161 1.14 28.65 -12.47
N ARG A 162 0.82 27.45 -11.95
CA ARG A 162 -0.34 26.67 -12.37
C ARG A 162 -0.68 25.58 -11.36
N THR A 163 -1.83 24.96 -11.56
CA THR A 163 -2.17 23.69 -10.93
C THR A 163 -1.68 22.52 -11.78
N TYR A 164 -0.82 21.68 -11.20
CA TYR A 164 -0.31 20.45 -11.83
C TYR A 164 -0.79 19.23 -11.06
N TYR A 165 -1.14 18.18 -11.81
CA TYR A 165 -1.55 16.88 -11.30
C TYR A 165 -0.51 15.85 -11.69
N PHE A 166 -0.22 14.94 -10.77
CA PHE A 166 0.83 13.95 -10.90
C PHE A 166 0.27 12.58 -10.62
N THR A 167 0.61 11.62 -11.46
CA THR A 167 0.25 10.20 -11.24
C THR A 167 1.40 9.30 -11.61
N GLY A 168 1.65 8.26 -10.81
CA GLY A 168 2.65 7.25 -11.09
C GLY A 168 2.29 5.91 -10.49
N VAL A 169 2.96 4.86 -10.97
CA VAL A 169 2.81 3.49 -10.47
C VAL A 169 4.16 2.79 -10.50
N TRP A 170 4.46 2.01 -9.47
CA TRP A 170 5.65 1.15 -9.44
C TRP A 170 5.43 -0.07 -8.55
N SER A 171 6.26 -1.08 -8.78
CA SER A 171 6.37 -2.24 -7.90
C SER A 171 7.19 -1.87 -6.65
N SER A 172 6.65 -2.19 -5.48
CA SER A 172 7.23 -1.97 -4.16
C SER A 172 7.73 -3.28 -3.58
N ALA A 173 8.71 -3.21 -2.67
CA ALA A 173 9.24 -4.42 -2.05
C ALA A 173 8.18 -5.08 -1.17
N GLY A 174 7.86 -6.34 -1.43
CA GLY A 174 6.88 -7.13 -0.66
C GLY A 174 7.22 -7.33 0.81
N THR A 175 8.38 -6.87 1.26
CA THR A 175 8.79 -6.83 2.68
C THR A 175 8.63 -5.44 3.32
N ASN A 176 8.51 -4.38 2.52
CA ASN A 176 8.44 -3.01 3.02
C ASN A 176 6.97 -2.64 3.22
N PHE A 177 6.32 -3.14 4.27
CA PHE A 177 4.98 -2.65 4.61
C PHE A 177 5.09 -1.37 5.45
N PRO A 178 4.15 -0.41 5.31
CA PRO A 178 4.06 0.70 6.25
C PRO A 178 3.83 0.16 7.66
N ASP A 179 4.51 0.72 8.65
CA ASP A 179 4.16 0.48 10.05
C ASP A 179 2.72 1.00 10.29
N GLU A 180 1.90 0.21 11.00
CA GLU A 180 0.52 0.58 11.38
C GLU A 180 0.48 1.84 12.27
#